data_AF-A0AAV9R3I1-F1
#
_entry.id   AF-A0AAV9R3I1-F1
#
_cell.length_a   1.000
_cell.length_b   1.000
_cell.length_c   1.000
_cell.angle_alpha   90.00
_cell.angle_beta   90.00
_cell.angle_gamma   90.00
#
_symmetry.space_group_name_H-M   'P 1'
#
loop_
_entity.id
_entity.type
_entity.pdbx_description
1 polymer ?
#
loop_
_entity_poly.entity_id
_entity_poly.type
_entity_poly.pdbx_seq_one_letter_code
_entity_poly.pdbx_strand_id
1 'polypeptide(L)'
;MEKTYSLQRAHINAMPASSTEDLRINWPYLFTQCGIYAHFGLLTDVNVMQVLERSIEQCGRVIVEYFRTQSSHHDVQAIVSQGLDGDLTFHVVQLLMAHFGNQIHTLCKWMISIESHVICQSIQPTFQSGLAAFFAVFYVFNLQYQDEVSQTLEFIQRRFIGINPDRGSKATRGKVMSKRTGKVVQKRPATVNPHVATLLKKLLDFEWDFV
;
A
#
# COMPACT_ATOMS: atom_id res chain seq x y z
N MET A 1 -21.97 11.15 -2.54
CA MET A 1 -20.55 11.33 -2.91
C MET A 1 -20.39 11.69 -4.38
N GLU A 2 -21.02 10.97 -5.31
CA GLU A 2 -20.91 11.21 -6.77
C GLU A 2 -21.12 12.66 -7.21
N LYS A 3 -22.18 13.32 -6.71
CA LYS A 3 -22.51 14.72 -7.10
C LYS A 3 -21.45 15.76 -6.74
N THR A 4 -20.62 15.49 -5.73
CA THR A 4 -19.58 16.41 -5.25
C THR A 4 -18.17 15.91 -5.52
N TYR A 5 -18.02 14.77 -6.21
CA TYR A 5 -16.73 14.12 -6.43
C TYR A 5 -15.74 15.01 -7.18
N SER A 6 -16.19 15.68 -8.24
CA SER A 6 -15.34 16.60 -9.02
C SER A 6 -14.84 17.79 -8.18
N LEU A 7 -15.70 18.35 -7.32
CA LEU A 7 -15.34 19.43 -6.39
C LEU A 7 -14.35 18.96 -5.32
N GLN A 8 -14.55 17.75 -4.78
CA GLN A 8 -13.62 17.13 -3.83
C GLN A 8 -12.24 16.94 -4.47
N ARG A 9 -12.17 16.37 -5.68
CA ARG A 9 -10.91 16.19 -6.41
C ARG A 9 -10.22 17.50 -6.73
N ALA A 10 -10.98 18.52 -7.14
CA ALA A 10 -10.44 19.86 -7.40
C ALA A 10 -9.83 20.47 -6.13
N HIS A 11 -10.50 20.32 -4.98
CA HIS A 11 -10.00 20.84 -3.72
C HIS A 11 -8.77 20.08 -3.20
N ILE A 12 -8.80 18.74 -3.23
CA ILE A 12 -7.67 17.88 -2.81
C ILE A 12 -6.41 18.17 -3.65
N ASN A 13 -6.58 18.41 -4.95
CA ASN A 13 -5.47 18.65 -5.88
C ASN A 13 -5.18 20.15 -6.07
N ALA A 14 -5.70 21.03 -5.21
CA ALA A 14 -5.48 22.46 -5.31
C ALA A 14 -3.99 22.79 -5.22
N MET A 15 -3.59 23.86 -5.91
CA MET A 15 -2.24 24.42 -5.86
C MET A 15 -2.37 25.91 -5.52
N PRO A 16 -1.86 26.36 -4.35
CA PRO A 16 -1.14 25.60 -3.33
C PRO A 16 -1.99 24.52 -2.65
N ALA A 17 -1.34 23.52 -2.05
CA ALA A 17 -2.04 22.44 -1.37
C ALA A 17 -2.89 22.97 -0.21
N SER A 18 -4.15 22.57 -0.15
CA SER A 18 -5.03 22.83 0.99
C SER A 18 -4.56 22.05 2.22
N SER A 19 -4.74 22.64 3.41
CA SER A 19 -4.44 21.94 4.64
C SER A 19 -5.45 20.81 4.91
N THR A 20 -5.02 19.81 5.68
CA THR A 20 -5.90 18.71 6.11
C THR A 20 -7.11 19.22 6.88
N GLU A 21 -6.94 20.27 7.68
CA GLU A 21 -8.02 20.87 8.46
C GLU A 21 -9.05 21.59 7.58
N ASP A 22 -8.59 22.34 6.56
CA ASP A 22 -9.49 22.98 5.60
C ASP A 22 -10.28 21.95 4.78
N LEU A 23 -9.62 20.87 4.31
CA LEU A 23 -10.29 19.76 3.66
C LEU A 23 -11.31 19.08 4.57
N ARG A 24 -11.03 18.97 5.86
CA ARG A 24 -11.94 18.37 6.85
C ARG A 24 -13.17 19.21 7.08
N ILE A 25 -13.03 20.53 7.17
CA ILE A 25 -14.14 21.46 7.35
C ILE A 25 -15.08 21.39 6.13
N ASN A 26 -14.51 21.41 4.92
CA ASN A 26 -15.30 21.42 3.69
C ASN A 26 -15.84 20.04 3.28
N TRP A 27 -15.10 18.98 3.59
CA TRP A 27 -15.39 17.61 3.15
C TRP A 27 -15.25 16.59 4.29
N PRO A 28 -15.98 16.73 5.41
CA PRO A 28 -15.78 15.91 6.61
C PRO A 28 -15.95 14.42 6.35
N TYR A 29 -16.78 14.04 5.39
CA TYR A 29 -16.99 12.65 5.03
C TYR A 29 -15.73 11.95 4.47
N LEU A 30 -14.79 12.68 3.86
CA LEU A 30 -13.48 12.14 3.43
C LEU A 30 -12.61 11.67 4.61
N PHE A 31 -12.96 12.08 5.84
CA PHE A 31 -12.28 11.74 7.08
C PHE A 31 -13.06 10.69 7.88
N THR A 32 -13.83 9.86 7.19
CA THR A 32 -14.51 8.69 7.74
C THR A 32 -14.07 7.45 6.97
N GLN A 33 -14.04 6.27 7.62
CA GLN A 33 -13.66 5.03 6.94
C GLN A 33 -14.57 4.73 5.74
N CYS A 34 -15.89 4.93 5.91
CA CYS A 34 -16.86 4.78 4.83
C CYS A 34 -16.61 5.74 3.66
N GLY A 35 -16.31 7.00 3.95
CA GLY A 35 -16.04 7.98 2.90
C GLY A 35 -14.70 7.78 2.20
N ILE A 36 -13.66 7.31 2.91
CA ILE A 36 -12.39 6.91 2.30
C ILE A 36 -12.63 5.78 1.29
N TYR A 37 -13.36 4.72 1.67
CA TYR A 37 -13.65 3.60 0.78
C TYR A 37 -14.54 4.01 -0.40
N ALA A 38 -15.60 4.77 -0.15
CA ALA A 38 -16.48 5.23 -1.21
C ALA A 38 -15.74 6.12 -2.22
N HIS A 39 -14.88 7.03 -1.74
CA HIS A 39 -14.12 7.92 -2.62
C HIS A 39 -13.04 7.16 -3.39
N PHE A 40 -12.38 6.19 -2.74
CA PHE A 40 -11.43 5.30 -3.38
C PHE A 40 -12.10 4.47 -4.49
N GLY A 41 -13.27 3.89 -4.21
CA GLY A 41 -14.06 3.14 -5.18
C GLY A 41 -14.43 3.98 -6.39
N LEU A 42 -14.91 5.22 -6.21
CA LEU A 42 -15.19 6.12 -7.33
C LEU A 42 -13.93 6.53 -8.13
N LEU A 43 -12.76 6.61 -7.48
CA LEU A 43 -11.51 6.99 -8.13
C LEU A 43 -10.87 5.86 -8.93
N THR A 44 -11.03 4.62 -8.49
CA THR A 44 -10.26 3.47 -9.00
C THR A 44 -11.12 2.37 -9.60
N ASP A 45 -12.44 2.44 -9.39
CA ASP A 45 -13.40 1.37 -9.66
C ASP A 45 -13.10 0.06 -8.89
N VAL A 46 -12.34 0.16 -7.78
CA VAL A 46 -11.92 -0.98 -6.97
C VAL A 46 -12.53 -0.92 -5.58
N ASN A 47 -13.20 -1.99 -5.17
CA ASN A 47 -13.56 -2.21 -3.77
C ASN A 47 -12.34 -2.76 -3.01
N VAL A 48 -11.54 -1.84 -2.45
CA VAL A 48 -10.26 -2.17 -1.78
C VAL A 48 -10.40 -3.24 -0.70
N MET A 49 -11.47 -3.21 0.09
CA MET A 49 -11.69 -4.19 1.17
C MET A 49 -11.89 -5.59 0.59
N GLN A 50 -12.82 -5.72 -0.35
CA GLN A 50 -13.19 -7.00 -0.94
C GLN A 50 -12.06 -7.61 -1.78
N VAL A 51 -11.33 -6.78 -2.52
CA VAL A 51 -10.22 -7.23 -3.36
C VAL A 51 -9.05 -7.68 -2.48
N LEU A 52 -8.71 -6.92 -1.44
CA LEU A 52 -7.67 -7.32 -0.49
C LEU A 52 -8.00 -8.65 0.20
N GLU A 53 -9.23 -8.79 0.70
CA GLU A 53 -9.73 -10.03 1.33
C GLU A 53 -9.56 -11.24 0.40
N ARG A 54 -10.11 -11.16 -0.82
CA ARG A 54 -10.02 -12.23 -1.81
C ARG A 54 -8.58 -12.59 -2.17
N SER A 55 -7.72 -11.59 -2.35
CA SER A 55 -6.32 -11.85 -2.68
C SER A 55 -5.57 -12.56 -1.55
N ILE A 56 -5.80 -12.15 -0.29
CA ILE A 56 -5.19 -12.83 0.86
C ILE A 56 -5.73 -14.26 1.01
N GLU A 57 -7.02 -14.49 0.80
CA GLU A 57 -7.61 -15.83 0.81
C GLU A 57 -7.00 -16.74 -0.27
N GLN A 58 -6.77 -16.21 -1.47
CA GLN A 58 -6.27 -16.97 -2.62
C GLN A 58 -4.77 -17.27 -2.55
N CYS A 59 -3.93 -16.27 -2.19
CA CYS A 59 -2.48 -16.41 -2.29
C CYS A 59 -1.73 -16.16 -0.97
N GLY A 60 -2.40 -15.75 0.11
CA GLY A 60 -1.76 -15.44 1.38
C GLY A 60 -0.95 -16.62 1.95
N ARG A 61 -1.53 -17.82 1.94
CA ARG A 61 -0.83 -19.04 2.39
C ARG A 61 0.36 -19.41 1.51
N VAL A 62 0.24 -19.21 0.19
CA VAL A 62 1.35 -19.43 -0.75
C VAL A 62 2.52 -18.50 -0.45
N ILE A 63 2.24 -17.22 -0.16
CA ILE A 63 3.28 -16.25 0.19
C ILE A 63 4.00 -16.67 1.48
N VAL A 64 3.25 -17.11 2.49
CA VAL A 64 3.83 -17.63 3.74
C VAL A 64 4.72 -18.85 3.45
N GLU A 65 4.23 -19.77 2.64
CA GLU A 65 4.96 -20.98 2.24
C GLU A 65 6.25 -20.67 1.48
N TYR A 66 6.18 -19.74 0.53
CA TYR A 66 7.31 -19.27 -0.23
C TYR A 66 8.39 -18.69 0.70
N PHE A 67 8.01 -17.80 1.62
CA PHE A 67 9.00 -17.22 2.54
C PHE A 67 9.57 -18.25 3.51
N ARG A 68 8.77 -19.23 3.93
CA ARG A 68 9.24 -20.33 4.78
C ARG A 68 10.27 -21.21 4.09
N THR A 69 10.09 -21.49 2.81
CA THR A 69 10.93 -22.45 2.06
C THR A 69 12.10 -21.82 1.30
N GLN A 70 11.91 -20.61 0.77
CA GLN A 70 12.84 -19.99 -0.17
C GLN A 70 13.63 -18.80 0.40
N SER A 71 13.23 -18.23 1.54
CA SER A 71 13.93 -17.07 2.12
C SER A 71 15.04 -17.49 3.06
N SER A 72 16.24 -16.94 2.91
CA SER A 72 17.32 -17.05 3.90
C SER A 72 17.52 -15.76 4.72
N HIS A 73 16.61 -14.79 4.59
CA HIS A 73 16.74 -13.49 5.26
C HIS A 73 16.47 -13.65 6.76
N HIS A 74 17.40 -13.21 7.61
CA HIS A 74 17.33 -13.36 9.07
C HIS A 74 15.99 -12.90 9.65
N ASP A 75 15.54 -11.70 9.28
CA ASP A 75 14.30 -11.15 9.84
C ASP A 75 13.04 -11.88 9.35
N VAL A 76 13.07 -12.40 8.11
CA VAL A 76 11.98 -13.22 7.59
C VAL A 76 11.95 -14.56 8.33
N GLN A 77 13.11 -15.17 8.57
CA GLN A 77 13.22 -16.42 9.31
C GLN A 77 12.80 -16.27 10.78
N ALA A 78 13.08 -15.13 11.41
CA ALA A 78 12.58 -14.83 12.75
C ALA A 78 11.05 -14.82 12.80
N ILE A 79 10.39 -14.23 11.80
CA ILE A 79 8.92 -14.18 11.71
C ILE A 79 8.33 -15.57 11.38
N VAL A 80 8.93 -16.29 10.44
CA VAL A 80 8.51 -17.66 10.08
C VAL A 80 8.61 -18.60 11.28
N SER A 81 9.67 -18.47 12.09
CA SER A 81 9.90 -19.32 13.27
C SER A 81 8.89 -19.09 14.40
N GLN A 82 8.28 -17.89 14.46
CA GLN A 82 7.19 -17.60 15.41
C GLN A 82 5.90 -18.34 15.04
N GLY A 83 5.78 -18.82 13.79
CA GLY A 83 4.58 -19.48 13.29
C GLY A 83 3.44 -18.51 12.98
N LEU A 84 2.35 -19.05 12.43
CA LEU A 84 1.13 -18.29 12.19
C LEU A 84 0.25 -18.33 13.44
N ASP A 85 0.40 -17.33 14.31
CA ASP A 85 -0.46 -17.12 15.47
C ASP A 85 -1.30 -15.85 15.27
N GLY A 86 -2.48 -15.99 14.65
CA GLY A 86 -3.44 -14.90 14.46
C GLY A 86 -3.79 -14.56 13.00
N ASP A 87 -3.89 -13.25 12.72
CA ASP A 87 -4.41 -12.69 11.46
C ASP A 87 -3.45 -12.95 10.29
N LEU A 88 -3.94 -13.66 9.26
CA LEU A 88 -3.14 -14.01 8.07
C LEU A 88 -2.68 -12.78 7.29
N THR A 89 -3.52 -11.74 7.18
CA THR A 89 -3.19 -10.50 6.48
C THR A 89 -2.03 -9.80 7.19
N PHE A 90 -2.04 -9.75 8.52
CA PHE A 90 -0.95 -9.22 9.33
C PHE A 90 0.34 -10.00 9.11
N HIS A 91 0.28 -11.33 9.18
CA HIS A 91 1.46 -12.17 9.01
C HIS A 91 2.08 -12.04 7.60
N VAL A 92 1.25 -11.99 6.55
CA VAL A 92 1.72 -11.75 5.17
C VAL A 92 2.39 -10.39 5.05
N VAL A 93 1.81 -9.34 5.61
CA VAL A 93 2.38 -7.98 5.55
C VAL A 93 3.67 -7.88 6.37
N GLN A 94 3.75 -8.56 7.51
CA GLN A 94 4.98 -8.71 8.31
C GLN A 94 6.11 -9.32 7.49
N LEU A 95 5.85 -10.44 6.81
CA LEU A 95 6.84 -11.10 5.94
C LEU A 95 7.30 -10.20 4.79
N LEU A 96 6.36 -9.50 4.13
CA LEU A 96 6.67 -8.56 3.05
C LEU A 96 7.54 -7.40 3.55
N MET A 97 7.20 -6.83 4.71
CA MET A 97 8.00 -5.76 5.30
C MET A 97 9.41 -6.24 5.62
N ALA A 98 9.55 -7.37 6.31
CA ALA A 98 10.85 -7.95 6.64
C ALA A 98 11.68 -8.27 5.38
N HIS A 99 11.04 -8.76 4.32
CA HIS A 99 11.70 -9.02 3.04
C HIS A 99 12.25 -7.75 2.39
N PHE A 100 11.53 -6.64 2.47
CA PHE A 100 11.97 -5.35 1.95
C PHE A 100 12.84 -4.54 2.94
N GLY A 101 13.30 -5.16 4.04
CA GLY A 101 14.17 -4.51 5.02
C GLY A 101 13.46 -3.55 5.98
N ASN A 102 12.15 -3.68 6.12
CA ASN A 102 11.32 -2.92 7.05
C ASN A 102 10.84 -3.82 8.20
N GLN A 103 10.51 -3.21 9.33
CA GLN A 103 10.00 -3.93 10.49
C GLN A 103 8.61 -3.42 10.86
N ILE A 104 7.71 -4.32 11.23
CA ILE A 104 6.43 -3.99 11.81
C ILE A 104 6.21 -4.84 13.06
N HIS A 105 6.01 -4.14 14.18
CA HIS A 105 5.74 -4.77 15.47
C HIS A 105 4.25 -5.07 15.62
N THR A 106 3.91 -5.85 16.64
CA THR A 106 2.53 -6.26 16.96
C THR A 106 1.56 -5.07 16.92
N LEU A 107 0.46 -5.23 16.19
CA LEU A 107 -0.58 -4.22 16.08
C LEU A 107 -1.86 -4.70 16.76
N CYS A 108 -2.20 -4.10 17.90
CA CYS A 108 -3.45 -4.38 18.61
C CYS A 108 -4.56 -3.36 18.25
N LYS A 109 -4.19 -2.15 17.81
CA LYS A 109 -5.08 -1.06 17.36
C LYS A 109 -4.35 -0.20 16.33
N TRP A 110 -5.08 0.30 15.34
CA TRP A 110 -4.53 1.18 14.30
C TRP A 110 -5.23 2.55 14.29
N MET A 111 -4.47 3.55 13.88
CA MET A 111 -4.90 4.94 13.70
C MET A 111 -4.14 5.50 12.50
N ILE A 112 -4.85 6.21 11.63
CA ILE A 112 -4.23 6.91 10.49
C ILE A 112 -4.25 8.39 10.79
N SER A 113 -3.11 9.06 10.66
CA SER A 113 -2.97 10.50 10.78
C SER A 113 -2.28 11.11 9.57
N ILE A 114 -2.69 12.34 9.23
CA ILE A 114 -2.06 13.19 8.20
C ILE A 114 -1.91 14.57 8.82
N GLU A 115 -0.76 15.23 8.64
CA GLU A 115 -0.48 16.58 9.17
C GLU A 115 -0.84 16.72 10.67
N SER A 116 -0.49 15.72 11.47
CA SER A 116 -0.79 15.67 12.92
C SER A 116 -2.28 15.55 13.28
N HIS A 117 -3.16 15.35 12.30
CA HIS A 117 -4.59 15.14 12.52
C HIS A 117 -4.95 13.68 12.32
N VAL A 118 -5.66 13.09 13.28
CA VAL A 118 -6.19 11.74 13.14
C VAL A 118 -7.35 11.76 12.15
N ILE A 119 -7.24 11.03 11.05
CA ILE A 119 -8.23 11.01 9.97
C ILE A 119 -9.12 9.77 10.01
N CYS A 120 -8.63 8.68 10.60
CA CYS A 120 -9.37 7.43 10.69
C CYS A 120 -8.87 6.62 11.87
N GLN A 121 -9.79 6.04 12.62
CA GLN A 121 -9.51 5.17 13.76
C GLN A 121 -10.30 3.89 13.59
N SER A 122 -9.80 2.81 14.20
CA SER A 122 -10.40 1.49 14.21
C SER A 122 -11.84 1.49 14.76
N ILE A 123 -12.84 1.63 13.90
CA ILE A 123 -14.24 1.24 14.19
C ILE A 123 -14.37 -0.28 14.02
N GLN A 124 -13.73 -0.84 12.99
CA GLN A 124 -13.55 -2.28 12.81
C GLN A 124 -12.14 -2.69 13.29
N PRO A 125 -12.01 -3.61 14.28
CA PRO A 125 -10.75 -3.88 14.96
C PRO A 125 -9.77 -4.80 14.18
N THR A 126 -10.02 -5.07 12.90
CA THR A 126 -9.13 -5.96 12.13
C THR A 126 -7.95 -5.20 11.55
N PHE A 127 -6.80 -5.87 11.44
CA PHE A 127 -5.64 -5.32 10.76
C PHE A 127 -5.94 -5.05 9.28
N GLN A 128 -6.66 -5.98 8.62
CA GLN A 128 -7.06 -5.85 7.21
C GLN A 128 -7.84 -4.56 6.92
N SER A 129 -8.84 -4.22 7.75
CA SER A 129 -9.59 -2.97 7.57
C SER A 129 -8.70 -1.73 7.72
N GLY A 130 -7.75 -1.77 8.66
CA GLY A 130 -6.77 -0.70 8.82
C GLY A 130 -5.84 -0.58 7.62
N LEU A 131 -5.35 -1.70 7.10
CA LEU A 131 -4.50 -1.75 5.91
C LEU A 131 -5.22 -1.21 4.67
N ALA A 132 -6.47 -1.62 4.45
CA ALA A 132 -7.28 -1.12 3.34
C ALA A 132 -7.54 0.39 3.46
N ALA A 133 -7.84 0.90 4.66
CA ALA A 133 -8.03 2.33 4.90
C ALA A 133 -6.73 3.10 4.67
N PHE A 134 -5.61 2.60 5.19
CA PHE A 134 -4.27 3.17 5.01
C PHE A 134 -3.87 3.23 3.54
N PHE A 135 -4.08 2.14 2.80
CA PHE A 135 -3.81 2.09 1.37
C PHE A 135 -4.67 3.10 0.59
N ALA A 136 -5.99 3.12 0.86
CA ALA A 136 -6.92 4.01 0.17
C ALA A 136 -6.60 5.49 0.35
N VAL A 137 -6.11 5.88 1.52
CA VAL A 137 -5.72 7.25 1.87
C VAL A 137 -4.67 7.83 0.90
N PHE A 138 -3.69 7.04 0.43
CA PHE A 138 -2.69 7.51 -0.54
C PHE A 138 -3.31 7.93 -1.89
N TYR A 139 -4.45 7.35 -2.25
CA TYR A 139 -5.15 7.66 -3.49
C TYR A 139 -6.14 8.80 -3.28
N VAL A 140 -6.94 8.72 -2.21
CA VAL A 140 -7.92 9.74 -1.86
C VAL A 140 -7.25 11.11 -1.73
N PHE A 141 -6.18 11.23 -0.92
CA PHE A 141 -5.48 12.50 -0.70
C PHE A 141 -4.31 12.75 -1.67
N ASN A 142 -4.18 11.93 -2.72
CA ASN A 142 -3.12 12.04 -3.72
C ASN A 142 -1.68 12.09 -3.15
N LEU A 143 -1.42 11.32 -2.09
CA LEU A 143 -0.11 11.24 -1.45
C LEU A 143 0.85 10.35 -2.25
N GLN A 144 2.15 10.52 -2.02
CA GLN A 144 3.19 9.59 -2.44
C GLN A 144 3.46 8.57 -1.33
N TYR A 145 3.85 7.36 -1.71
CA TYR A 145 4.35 6.37 -0.75
C TYR A 145 5.65 6.88 -0.13
N GLN A 146 5.75 6.76 1.19
CA GLN A 146 7.00 7.04 1.90
C GLN A 146 8.07 6.05 1.45
N ASP A 147 9.32 6.50 1.41
CA ASP A 147 10.42 5.74 0.81
C ASP A 147 10.64 4.40 1.53
N GLU A 148 10.48 4.39 2.86
CA GLU A 148 10.65 3.22 3.74
C GLU A 148 9.69 2.09 3.33
N VAL A 149 8.40 2.40 3.20
CA VAL A 149 7.36 1.39 2.92
C VAL A 149 6.96 1.31 1.44
N SER A 150 7.66 2.05 0.57
CA SER A 150 7.32 2.19 -0.84
C SER A 150 7.24 0.84 -1.56
N GLN A 151 8.20 -0.06 -1.32
CA GLN A 151 8.26 -1.37 -1.95
C GLN A 151 7.11 -2.28 -1.48
N THR A 152 6.79 -2.27 -0.19
CA THR A 152 5.67 -3.03 0.38
C THR A 152 4.33 -2.55 -0.16
N LEU A 153 4.08 -1.23 -0.16
CA LEU A 153 2.84 -0.65 -0.69
C LEU A 153 2.71 -0.86 -2.20
N GLU A 154 3.82 -0.78 -2.91
CA GLU A 154 3.87 -1.03 -4.35
C GLU A 154 3.64 -2.52 -4.68
N PHE A 155 4.07 -3.45 -3.83
CA PHE A 155 3.72 -4.87 -3.92
C PHE A 155 2.23 -5.09 -3.69
N ILE A 156 1.67 -4.55 -2.59
CA ILE A 156 0.24 -4.65 -2.25
C ILE A 156 -0.62 -4.09 -3.39
N GLN A 157 -0.24 -2.92 -3.93
CA GLN A 157 -0.91 -2.28 -5.05
C GLN A 157 -1.06 -3.24 -6.24
N ARG A 158 0.00 -3.97 -6.62
CA ARG A 158 0.01 -4.81 -7.81
C ARG A 158 -0.54 -6.21 -7.58
N ARG A 159 -0.13 -6.85 -6.48
CA ARG A 159 -0.48 -8.25 -6.21
C ARG A 159 -1.86 -8.40 -5.61
N PHE A 160 -2.21 -7.54 -4.65
CA PHE A 160 -3.46 -7.67 -3.92
C PHE A 160 -4.54 -6.77 -4.51
N ILE A 161 -4.25 -5.48 -4.74
CA ILE A 161 -5.29 -4.54 -5.18
C ILE A 161 -5.51 -4.56 -6.71
N GLY A 162 -4.49 -4.96 -7.48
CA GLY A 162 -4.58 -5.05 -8.95
C GLY A 162 -4.50 -3.71 -9.68
N ILE A 163 -4.06 -2.63 -9.01
CA ILE A 163 -3.91 -1.31 -9.64
C ILE A 163 -2.56 -1.23 -10.35
N ASN A 164 -2.58 -1.32 -11.68
CA ASN A 164 -1.39 -1.36 -12.53
C ASN A 164 -1.42 -0.25 -13.59
N PRO A 165 -1.14 1.02 -13.21
CA PRO A 165 -1.18 2.11 -14.17
C PRO A 165 -0.05 1.99 -15.21
N ASP A 166 -0.36 2.27 -16.48
CA ASP A 166 0.62 2.27 -17.57
C ASP A 166 1.75 3.29 -17.36
N ARG A 167 1.44 4.37 -16.63
CA ARG A 167 2.36 5.46 -16.29
C ARG A 167 2.07 6.00 -14.90
N GLY A 168 3.14 6.28 -14.17
CA GLY A 168 3.08 6.84 -12.81
C GLY A 168 3.26 5.75 -11.75
N SER A 169 4.06 6.07 -10.74
CA SER A 169 4.15 5.31 -9.50
C SER A 169 3.86 6.28 -8.36
N LYS A 170 3.27 5.76 -7.29
CA LYS A 170 3.11 6.48 -6.04
C LYS A 170 4.43 6.58 -5.27
N ALA A 171 5.42 5.75 -5.59
CA ALA A 171 6.75 5.82 -5.00
C ALA A 171 7.55 7.03 -5.51
N THR A 172 8.33 7.65 -4.62
CA THR A 172 9.21 8.77 -4.94
C THR A 172 10.24 8.40 -6.01
N ARG A 173 10.56 9.35 -6.88
CA ARG A 173 11.60 9.17 -7.90
C ARG A 173 12.96 9.56 -7.34
N GLY A 174 13.86 8.60 -7.26
CA GLY A 174 15.28 8.87 -7.02
C GLY A 174 15.88 9.80 -8.08
N LYS A 175 16.83 10.63 -7.66
CA LYS A 175 17.64 11.46 -8.55
C LYS A 175 18.91 10.68 -8.95
N VAL A 176 19.28 10.73 -10.23
CA VAL A 176 20.47 10.05 -10.76
C VAL A 176 21.30 11.02 -11.57
N MET A 177 22.62 10.95 -11.44
CA MET A 177 23.52 11.73 -12.27
C MET A 177 23.50 11.20 -13.70
N SER A 178 23.18 12.07 -14.65
CA SER A 178 23.24 11.74 -16.07
C SER A 178 24.69 11.58 -16.50
N LYS A 179 25.04 10.37 -16.97
CA LYS A 179 26.36 10.09 -17.57
C LYS A 179 26.67 10.94 -18.81
N ARG A 180 25.64 11.54 -19.43
CA ARG A 180 25.76 12.31 -20.68
C ARG A 180 25.93 13.81 -20.47
N THR A 181 25.41 14.33 -19.36
CA THR A 181 25.34 15.78 -19.10
C THR A 181 25.90 16.19 -17.75
N GLY A 182 26.30 15.23 -16.89
CA GLY A 182 26.77 15.49 -15.53
C GLY A 182 25.71 16.06 -14.57
N LYS A 183 24.51 16.38 -15.07
CA LYS A 183 23.42 16.96 -14.29
C LYS A 183 22.69 15.87 -13.51
N VAL A 184 22.22 16.22 -12.31
CA VAL A 184 21.30 15.41 -11.54
C VAL A 184 19.93 15.46 -12.23
N VAL A 185 19.50 14.33 -12.78
CA VAL A 185 18.22 14.19 -13.49
C VAL A 185 17.35 13.19 -12.74
N GLN A 186 16.02 13.29 -12.86
CA GLN A 186 15.16 12.24 -12.32
C GLN A 186 15.44 10.91 -13.03
N LYS A 187 15.50 9.82 -12.26
CA LYS A 187 15.64 8.46 -12.79
C LYS A 187 14.53 8.20 -13.81
N ARG A 188 14.88 7.55 -14.93
CA ARG A 188 13.87 7.11 -15.91
C ARG A 188 12.83 6.23 -15.20
N PRO A 189 11.54 6.38 -15.52
CA PRO A 189 10.49 5.61 -14.88
C PRO A 189 10.66 4.13 -15.22
N ALA A 190 10.90 3.30 -14.21
CA ALA A 190 10.58 1.89 -14.32
C ALA A 190 9.07 1.76 -14.06
N THR A 191 8.37 0.96 -14.86
CA THR A 191 6.93 0.70 -14.68
C THR A 191 6.65 0.05 -13.32
N VAL A 192 7.63 -0.70 -12.80
CA VAL A 192 7.60 -1.44 -11.53
C VAL A 192 8.96 -1.32 -10.84
N ASN A 193 8.98 -1.15 -9.52
CA ASN A 193 10.21 -1.26 -8.73
C ASN A 193 10.88 -2.63 -8.97
N PRO A 194 12.20 -2.68 -9.28
CA PRO A 194 12.88 -3.92 -9.62
C PRO A 194 12.79 -5.02 -8.55
N HIS A 195 12.82 -4.65 -7.27
CA HIS A 195 12.70 -5.62 -6.17
C HIS A 195 11.28 -6.18 -6.08
N VAL A 196 10.27 -5.33 -6.25
CA VAL A 196 8.85 -5.75 -6.30
C VAL A 196 8.63 -6.67 -7.51
N ALA A 197 9.13 -6.30 -8.69
CA ALA A 197 9.04 -7.12 -9.89
C ALA A 197 9.71 -8.50 -9.70
N THR A 198 10.86 -8.52 -9.03
CA THR A 198 11.59 -9.76 -8.73
C THR A 198 10.78 -10.66 -7.80
N LEU A 199 10.22 -10.11 -6.71
CA LEU A 199 9.40 -10.91 -5.78
C LEU A 199 8.12 -11.42 -6.46
N LEU A 200 7.42 -10.59 -7.23
CA LEU A 200 6.24 -11.00 -7.99
C LEU A 200 6.55 -12.17 -8.93
N LYS A 201 7.67 -12.10 -9.66
CA LYS A 201 8.09 -13.19 -10.54
C LYS A 201 8.37 -14.47 -9.76
N LYS A 202 9.13 -14.39 -8.66
CA LYS A 202 9.46 -15.57 -7.85
C LYS A 202 8.22 -16.23 -7.25
N LEU A 203 7.23 -15.45 -6.82
CA LEU A 203 5.96 -15.98 -6.31
C LEU A 203 5.14 -16.64 -7.42
N LEU A 204 5.11 -16.06 -8.62
CA LEU A 204 4.46 -16.70 -9.77
C LEU A 204 5.14 -18.03 -10.10
N ASP A 205 6.46 -18.03 -10.27
CA ASP A 205 7.24 -19.23 -10.56
C ASP A 205 6.99 -20.33 -9.48
N PHE A 206 6.91 -19.94 -8.21
CA PHE A 206 6.60 -20.84 -7.10
C PHE A 206 5.15 -21.37 -7.13
N GLU A 207 4.15 -20.55 -7.51
CA GLU A 207 2.76 -20.99 -7.64
C GLU A 207 2.59 -22.07 -8.72
N TRP A 208 3.37 -22.00 -9.80
CA TRP A 208 3.37 -23.01 -10.86
C TRP A 208 3.91 -24.37 -10.40
N ASP A 209 4.78 -24.43 -9.40
CA ASP A 209 5.34 -25.69 -8.90
C ASP A 209 4.33 -26.55 -8.12
N PHE A 210 3.13 -26.03 -7.83
CA PHE A 210 2.03 -26.73 -7.12
C PHE A 210 0.85 -27.14 -8.01
N VAL A 211 0.90 -26.85 -9.32
CA VAL A 211 -0.15 -27.18 -10.32
C VAL A 211 0.33 -28.30 -11.23
#